data_AF-A0A7J3TXX6-F1
#
_entry.id   AF-A0A7J3TXX6-F1
#
_cell.length_a   1.000
_cell.length_b   1.000
_cell.length_c   1.000
_cell.angle_alpha   90.00
_cell.angle_beta   90.00
_cell.angle_gamma   90.00
#
_symmetry.space_group_name_H-M   'P 1'
#
loop_
_entity.id
_entity.type
_entity.pdbx_description
1 polymer ?
#
loop_
_entity_poly.entity_id
_entity_poly.type
_entity_poly.pdbx_seq_one_letter_code
_entity_poly.pdbx_strand_id
1 'polypeptide(L)' 'MYRVLAKAWRKPEESYIAELMRERAIAWRRQPAIVRIDKPTKLHTARKLGYKAKPGIIVVRVRVRKGSGEKPRPDSG' A
#
# COMPACT_ATOMS: atom_id res chain seq x y z
N MET A 1 -15.80 13.16 -7.91
CA MET A 1 -14.83 12.12 -8.38
C MET A 1 -14.31 11.21 -7.26
N TYR A 2 -13.77 11.72 -6.14
CA TYR A 2 -13.17 10.86 -5.08
C TYR A 2 -14.14 9.89 -4.39
N ARG A 3 -15.44 10.23 -4.33
CA ARG A 3 -16.48 9.38 -3.71
C ARG A 3 -16.66 8.03 -4.43
N VAL A 4 -16.52 8.01 -5.76
CA VAL A 4 -16.64 6.79 -6.58
C VAL A 4 -15.43 5.88 -6.33
N LEU A 5 -14.23 6.45 -6.34
CA LEU A 5 -13.00 5.73 -5.99
C LEU A 5 -13.10 5.15 -4.57
N ALA A 6 -13.56 5.94 -3.60
CA ALA A 6 -13.74 5.46 -2.23
C ALA A 6 -14.73 4.29 -2.14
N LYS A 7 -15.83 4.32 -2.91
CA LYS A 7 -16.81 3.23 -2.97
C LYS A 7 -16.19 1.95 -3.53
N ALA A 8 -15.44 2.06 -4.63
CA ALA A 8 -14.76 0.92 -5.26
C ALA A 8 -13.72 0.28 -4.32
N TRP A 9 -12.98 1.08 -3.54
CA TRP A 9 -12.00 0.58 -2.57
C TRP A 9 -12.61 0.03 -1.28
N ARG A 10 -13.88 0.37 -0.95
CA ARG A 10 -14.58 -0.12 0.24
C ARG A 10 -14.97 -1.60 0.12
N LYS A 11 -15.31 -2.04 -1.09
CA LYS A 11 -15.61 -3.43 -1.42
C LYS A 11 -14.83 -3.88 -2.65
N PRO A 12 -13.56 -4.28 -2.47
CA PRO A 12 -12.69 -4.63 -3.60
C PRO A 12 -13.16 -5.87 -4.36
N GLU A 13 -13.79 -6.84 -3.67
CA GLU A 13 -14.24 -8.12 -4.23
C GLU A 13 -15.34 -7.97 -5.28
N GLU A 14 -16.22 -6.98 -5.10
CA GLU A 14 -17.32 -6.67 -6.02
C GLU A 14 -16.88 -5.74 -7.18
N SER A 15 -15.57 -5.44 -7.28
CA SER A 15 -15.03 -4.41 -8.17
C SER A 15 -13.79 -4.89 -8.92
N TYR A 16 -13.46 -4.23 -10.02
CA TYR A 16 -12.23 -4.47 -10.80
C TYR A 16 -10.93 -4.28 -9.99
N ILE A 17 -11.03 -3.69 -8.80
CA ILE A 17 -9.89 -3.43 -7.91
C ILE A 17 -9.30 -4.73 -7.36
N ALA A 18 -10.09 -5.79 -7.12
CA ALA A 18 -9.56 -7.05 -6.63
C ALA A 18 -8.55 -7.67 -7.62
N GLU A 19 -8.92 -7.74 -8.89
CA GLU A 19 -8.07 -8.27 -9.96
C GLU A 19 -6.82 -7.39 -10.15
N LEU A 20 -7.01 -6.08 -10.26
CA LEU A 20 -5.90 -5.12 -10.35
C LEU A 20 -4.92 -5.22 -9.18
N MET A 21 -5.43 -5.45 -7.96
CA MET A 21 -4.59 -5.62 -6.77
C MET A 21 -3.85 -6.95 -6.77
N ARG A 22 -4.45 -8.02 -7.32
CA ARG A 22 -3.79 -9.32 -7.46
C ARG A 22 -2.59 -9.23 -8.39
N GLU A 23 -2.76 -8.63 -9.57
CA GLU A 23 -1.67 -8.42 -10.53
C GLU A 23 -0.54 -7.57 -9.92
N ARG A 24 -0.90 -6.46 -9.28
CA ARG A 24 0.05 -5.59 -8.58
C ARG A 24 0.80 -6.32 -7.47
N ALA A 25 0.11 -7.14 -6.68
CA ALA A 25 0.75 -7.91 -5.61
C ALA A 25 1.79 -8.89 -6.17
N ILE A 26 1.53 -9.53 -7.31
CA ILE A 26 2.51 -10.41 -7.99
C ILE A 26 3.75 -9.60 -8.41
N ALA A 27 3.54 -8.45 -9.05
CA ALA A 27 4.65 -7.58 -9.45
C ALA A 27 5.46 -7.07 -8.24
N TRP A 28 4.79 -6.63 -7.17
CA TRP A 28 5.44 -6.07 -5.99
C TRP A 28 6.21 -7.11 -5.17
N ARG A 29 5.89 -8.41 -5.27
CA ARG A 29 6.69 -9.47 -4.63
C ARG A 29 8.09 -9.57 -5.19
N ARG A 30 8.27 -9.24 -6.48
CA ARG A 30 9.56 -9.28 -7.19
C ARG A 30 10.40 -8.02 -6.96
N GLN A 31 9.79 -6.95 -6.45
CA GLN A 31 10.46 -5.66 -6.24
C GLN A 31 11.14 -5.59 -4.87
N PRO A 32 12.08 -4.65 -4.67
CA PRO A 32 12.71 -4.40 -3.38
C PRO A 32 11.70 -4.06 -2.27
N ALA A 33 12.11 -4.22 -1.01
CA ALA A 33 11.24 -3.97 0.15
C ALA A 33 10.78 -2.51 0.26
N ILE A 34 11.61 -1.56 -0.15
CA ILE A 34 11.34 -0.12 -0.12
C ILE A 34 11.51 0.42 -1.54
N VAL A 35 10.47 1.04 -2.08
CA VAL A 35 10.48 1.60 -3.44
C VAL A 35 9.76 2.93 -3.44
N ARG A 36 10.41 3.97 -3.97
CA ARG A 36 9.79 5.28 -4.20
C ARG A 36 8.78 5.17 -5.36
N ILE A 37 7.60 5.75 -5.18
CA ILE A 37 6.55 5.78 -6.20
C ILE A 37 6.21 7.23 -6.54
N ASP A 38 5.97 7.51 -7.82
CA ASP A 38 5.71 8.88 -8.29
C ASP A 38 4.35 9.40 -7.84
N LYS A 39 3.33 8.53 -7.84
CA LYS A 39 1.95 8.86 -7.49
C LYS A 39 1.37 7.83 -6.51
N PRO A 40 0.50 8.27 -5.58
CA PRO A 40 -0.12 7.36 -4.62
C PRO A 40 -1.12 6.42 -5.31
N THR A 41 -1.08 5.15 -4.94
CA THR A 41 -2.02 4.12 -5.46
C THR A 41 -3.48 4.42 -5.09
N LYS A 42 -3.72 5.00 -3.92
CA LYS A 42 -5.04 5.46 -3.45
C LYS A 42 -5.06 6.97 -3.30
N LEU A 43 -5.36 7.68 -4.38
CA LEU A 43 -5.38 9.15 -4.37
C LEU A 43 -6.43 9.73 -3.40
N HIS A 44 -7.62 9.12 -3.31
CA HIS A 44 -8.69 9.58 -2.40
C HIS A 44 -8.26 9.52 -0.93
N THR A 45 -7.62 8.42 -0.50
CA THR A 45 -7.08 8.28 0.86
C THR A 45 -5.90 9.22 1.08
N ALA A 46 -4.98 9.30 0.13
CA ALA A 46 -3.82 10.18 0.23
C ALA A 46 -4.23 11.64 0.46
N ARG A 47 -5.21 12.14 -0.32
CA ARG A 47 -5.77 13.49 -0.17
C ARG A 47 -6.42 13.70 1.19
N LYS A 48 -7.17 12.71 1.70
CA LYS A 48 -7.76 12.76 3.05
C LYS A 48 -6.68 12.86 4.15
N LEU A 49 -5.54 12.19 3.96
CA LEU A 49 -4.40 12.22 4.87
C LEU A 49 -3.47 13.43 4.68
N GLY A 50 -3.81 14.37 3.79
CA GLY A 50 -3.04 15.61 3.59
C GLY A 50 -2.02 15.59 2.46
N TYR A 51 -1.98 14.54 1.62
CA TYR A 51 -1.12 14.54 0.43
C TYR A 51 -1.50 15.69 -0.51
N LYS A 52 -0.50 16.47 -0.92
CA LYS A 52 -0.62 17.49 -1.96
C LYS A 52 0.37 17.15 -3.06
N ALA A 53 -0.06 17.27 -4.32
CA ALA A 53 0.82 17.13 -5.47
C ALA A 53 1.65 18.42 -5.61
N LYS A 54 2.69 18.54 -4.79
CA LYS A 54 3.63 19.66 -4.77
C LYS A 54 5.05 19.11 -4.75
N PRO A 55 6.04 19.83 -5.33
CA PRO A 55 7.45 19.50 -5.14
C PRO A 55 7.77 19.39 -3.65
N GLY A 56 8.58 18.40 -3.26
CA GLY A 56 8.96 18.13 -1.86
C GLY A 56 8.09 17.10 -1.13
N ILE A 57 6.90 16.74 -1.64
CA ILE A 57 6.10 15.65 -1.06
C ILE A 57 6.34 14.37 -1.86
N ILE A 58 6.92 13.37 -1.19
CA ILE A 58 7.25 12.07 -1.79
C ILE A 58 6.36 10.96 -1.22
N VAL A 59 6.18 9.90 -2.00
CA VAL A 59 5.46 8.70 -1.57
C VAL A 59 6.37 7.50 -1.76
N VAL A 60 6.41 6.64 -0.76
CA VAL A 60 7.21 5.43 -0.76
C VAL A 60 6.31 4.25 -0.43
N ARG A 61 6.48 3.15 -1.15
CA ARG A 61 5.84 1.88 -0.86
C ARG A 61 6.82 1.01 -0.09
N VAL A 62 6.35 0.47 1.03
CA VAL A 62 7.11 -0.44 1.89
C VAL A 62 6.40 -1.78 1.98
N ARG A 63 7.16 -2.87 1.87
CA ARG A 63 6.69 -4.23 2.12
C ARG A 63 7.08 -4.65 3.54
N VAL A 64 6.11 -5.12 4.30
CA VAL A 64 6.31 -5.72 5.63
C VAL A 64 5.90 -7.19 5.60
N ARG A 65 6.55 -8.02 6.43
CA ARG A 65 6.17 -9.44 6.59
C ARG A 65 4.86 -9.53 7.38
N LYS A 66 3.96 -10.40 6.96
CA LYS A 66 2.74 -10.72 7.70
C LYS A 66 3.07 -11.75 8.80
N GLY A 67 2.51 -11.56 10.00
CA GLY A 67 2.69 -12.44 11.15
C GLY A 67 3.01 -11.65 12.42
N SER A 68 2.85 -12.29 13.59
CA SER A 68 3.43 -11.79 14.83
C SER A 68 4.94 -12.01 14.82
N GLY A 69 5.70 -11.09 15.40
CA GLY A 69 7.11 -11.35 15.67
C GLY A 69 7.24 -12.54 16.63
N GLU A 70 8.22 -13.40 16.41
CA GLU A 70 8.56 -14.44 17.38
C GLU A 70 9.41 -13.81 18.49
N LYS A 71 9.09 -14.15 19.75
CA LYS A 71 9.94 -13.74 20.87
C LYS A 71 11.29 -14.44 20.70
N PRO A 72 12.42 -13.72 20.62
CA PRO A 72 13.72 -14.36 20.56
C PRO A 72 13.93 -15.18 21.83
N ARG A 73 14.51 -16.39 21.68
CA ARG A 73 14.89 -17.19 22.84
C ARG A 73 16.01 -16.47 23.58
N PRO A 74 15.95 -16.38 24.92
CA PRO A 74 17.09 -15.92 25.71
C PRO A 74 18.31 -16.75 25.38
N ASP A 75 19.44 -16.08 25.18
CA ASP A 75 20.75 -16.67 24.96
C ASP A 75 21.47 -16.97 26.28
N SER A 76 21.11 -16.28 27.37
CA SER A 76 21.55 -16.58 28.73
C SER A 76 20.48 -17.37 29.50
N GLY A 77 20.91 -18.48 30.12
CA GLY A 77 20.10 -19.30 31.04
C GLY A 77 19.69 -18.57 32.31
#